data_AF-A0A150UTE2-F1
#
_entry.id   AF-A0A150UTE2-F1
#
_cell.length_a   1.000
_cell.length_b   1.000
_cell.length_c   1.000
_cell.angle_alpha   90.00
_cell.angle_beta   90.00
_cell.angle_gamma   90.00
#
_symmetry.space_group_name_H-M   'P 1'
#
loop_
_entity.id
_entity.type
_entity.pdbx_description
1 polymer ?
#
loop_
_entity_poly.entity_id
_entity_poly.type
_entity_poly.pdbx_seq_one_letter_code
_entity_poly.pdbx_strand_id
1 'polypeptide(L)'
;MEINHLEDATTQKAEQNIKQAPYAEHGAPIDHVTSHPPYPPAGPNLRWSRVRDYLRDPFSEFFGTFILIMFGDGGVAQVVLSKYKEGSYQSISWAWGIGVMLGVFTSGVSGGHINPCVTLTNCVFRKFPWRKFPVYMLAQTLGAMCGATVVYFG
;
A
#
# COMPACT_ATOMS: atom_id res chain seq x y z
N MET A 1 -37.21 -31.05 35.78
CA MET A 1 -36.05 -30.17 36.02
C MET A 1 -34.93 -30.51 35.03
N GLU A 2 -35.26 -30.68 33.74
CA GLU A 2 -34.33 -31.26 32.74
C GLU A 2 -34.30 -30.44 31.43
N ILE A 3 -35.14 -29.40 31.33
CA ILE A 3 -35.35 -28.61 30.10
C ILE A 3 -34.32 -27.48 29.96
N ASN A 4 -33.78 -26.95 31.07
CA ASN A 4 -32.81 -25.85 31.05
C ASN A 4 -31.43 -26.31 30.56
N HIS A 5 -31.11 -27.60 30.64
CA HIS A 5 -29.77 -28.08 30.27
C HIS A 5 -29.61 -28.26 28.76
N LEU A 6 -30.71 -28.50 28.04
CA LEU A 6 -30.70 -28.71 26.59
C LEU A 6 -30.58 -27.39 25.81
N GLU A 7 -31.15 -26.29 26.33
CA GLU A 7 -31.02 -24.94 25.76
C GLU A 7 -29.58 -24.42 25.84
N ASP A 8 -28.87 -24.71 26.94
CA ASP A 8 -27.45 -24.39 27.08
C ASP A 8 -26.59 -25.17 26.09
N ALA A 9 -26.92 -26.45 25.83
CA ALA A 9 -26.17 -27.29 24.90
C ALA A 9 -26.34 -26.84 23.44
N THR A 10 -27.54 -26.42 23.01
CA THR A 10 -27.76 -25.85 21.67
C THR A 10 -27.10 -24.49 21.51
N THR A 11 -27.10 -23.66 22.55
CA THR A 11 -26.44 -22.35 22.56
C THR A 11 -24.93 -22.50 22.45
N GLN A 12 -24.33 -23.45 23.19
CA GLN A 12 -22.90 -23.77 23.08
C GLN A 12 -22.53 -24.31 21.70
N LYS A 13 -23.37 -25.17 21.11
CA LYS A 13 -23.13 -25.71 19.76
C LYS A 13 -23.22 -24.62 18.67
N ALA A 14 -24.09 -23.63 18.85
CA ALA A 14 -24.20 -22.47 17.97
C ALA A 14 -22.96 -21.55 18.09
N GLU A 15 -22.49 -21.29 19.30
CA GLU A 15 -21.26 -20.52 19.54
C GLU A 15 -19.99 -21.22 19.01
N GLN A 16 -19.94 -22.55 19.10
CA GLN A 16 -18.85 -23.34 18.52
C GLN A 16 -18.83 -23.25 16.99
N ASN A 17 -20.00 -23.22 16.35
CA ASN A 17 -20.12 -23.11 14.89
C ASN A 17 -19.70 -21.72 14.37
N ILE A 18 -19.90 -20.65 15.16
CA ILE A 18 -19.49 -19.28 14.82
C ILE A 18 -17.96 -19.10 14.89
N LYS A 19 -17.24 -19.89 15.70
CA LYS A 19 -15.78 -19.81 15.84
C LYS A 19 -15.00 -20.47 14.69
N GLN A 20 -15.67 -21.25 13.84
CA GLN A 20 -15.04 -21.88 12.69
C GLN A 20 -15.11 -20.93 11.48
N ALA A 21 -14.07 -20.11 11.28
CA ALA A 21 -13.98 -19.27 10.09
C ALA A 21 -13.97 -20.16 8.81
N PRO A 22 -14.60 -19.72 7.69
CA PRO A 22 -14.75 -20.51 6.45
C PRO A 22 -13.45 -20.81 5.68
N TYR A 23 -12.29 -20.57 6.28
CA TYR A 23 -10.96 -20.76 5.71
C TYR A 23 -10.12 -21.78 6.50
N ALA A 24 -10.75 -22.71 7.21
CA ALA A 24 -10.05 -23.80 7.85
C ALA A 24 -9.34 -24.64 6.76
N GLU A 25 -8.04 -24.44 6.59
CA GLU A 25 -7.23 -25.24 5.68
C GLU A 25 -7.30 -26.71 6.13
N HIS A 26 -7.51 -27.61 5.16
CA HIS A 26 -7.69 -29.05 5.36
C HIS A 26 -6.36 -29.80 5.62
N GLY A 27 -5.43 -29.15 6.30
CA GLY A 27 -4.19 -29.76 6.78
C GLY A 27 -4.42 -30.53 8.08
N ALA A 28 -3.40 -31.30 8.51
CA ALA A 28 -3.38 -31.89 9.84
C ALA A 28 -3.74 -30.82 10.89
N PRO A 29 -4.42 -31.15 12.01
CA PRO A 29 -4.82 -30.16 13.02
C PRO A 29 -3.55 -29.51 13.59
N ILE A 30 -3.13 -28.39 13.00
CA ILE A 30 -2.11 -27.55 13.58
C ILE A 30 -2.84 -26.78 14.66
N ASP A 31 -2.63 -27.19 15.90
CA ASP A 31 -3.00 -26.43 17.08
C ASP A 31 -2.34 -25.05 16.95
N HIS A 32 -3.11 -24.08 16.45
CA HIS A 32 -2.76 -22.66 16.42
C HIS A 32 -3.01 -22.01 17.78
N VAL A 33 -3.16 -22.83 18.83
CA VAL A 33 -2.86 -22.42 20.19
C VAL A 33 -1.36 -22.14 20.20
N THR A 34 -1.01 -20.89 19.89
CA THR A 34 0.34 -20.37 20.05
C THR A 34 0.79 -20.72 21.46
N SER A 35 1.67 -21.72 21.59
CA SER A 35 2.39 -22.02 22.83
C SER A 35 3.38 -20.90 23.18
N HIS A 36 3.60 -20.00 22.21
CA HIS A 36 4.18 -18.71 22.48
C HIS A 36 3.18 -17.88 23.29
N PRO A 37 3.55 -17.37 24.48
CA PRO A 37 2.74 -16.34 25.13
C PRO A 37 2.45 -15.25 24.09
N PRO A 38 1.27 -14.61 24.12
CA PRO A 38 0.96 -13.50 23.23
C PRO A 38 2.18 -12.60 23.22
N TYR A 39 2.78 -12.36 22.04
CA TYR A 39 3.93 -11.47 21.95
C TYR A 39 3.51 -10.22 22.71
N PRO A 40 4.18 -9.86 23.82
CA PRO A 40 3.79 -8.70 24.59
C PRO A 40 3.70 -7.56 23.57
N PRO A 41 2.56 -6.85 23.45
CA PRO A 41 2.40 -5.82 22.45
C PRO A 41 3.66 -4.98 22.46
N ALA A 42 4.38 -4.91 21.33
CA ALA A 42 5.74 -4.38 21.27
C ALA A 42 5.83 -3.15 22.20
N GLY A 43 6.67 -3.29 23.22
CA GLY A 43 6.65 -2.43 24.41
C GLY A 43 6.72 -0.92 24.12
N PRO A 44 6.42 -0.10 25.14
CA PRO A 44 5.73 1.16 25.01
C PRO A 44 6.59 2.28 24.38
N ASN A 45 6.00 3.09 23.50
CA ASN A 45 6.38 4.50 23.24
C ASN A 45 7.86 4.84 22.99
N LEU A 46 8.57 4.02 22.20
CA LEU A 46 9.80 4.49 21.56
C LEU A 46 9.43 5.51 20.47
N ARG A 47 9.69 6.81 20.74
CA ARG A 47 9.44 7.91 19.77
C ARG A 47 10.03 7.59 18.40
N TRP A 48 11.15 6.87 18.36
CA TRP A 48 11.82 6.45 17.14
C TRP A 48 11.01 5.48 16.27
N SER A 49 10.33 4.48 16.85
CA SER A 49 9.51 3.56 16.04
C SER A 49 8.33 4.32 15.45
N ARG A 50 7.65 5.14 16.27
CA ARG A 50 6.50 5.92 15.80
C ARG A 50 6.90 6.88 14.68
N VAL A 51 8.01 7.59 14.82
CA VAL A 51 8.54 8.48 13.75
C VAL A 51 8.88 7.71 12.49
N ARG A 52 9.57 6.56 12.61
CA ARG A 52 9.88 5.69 11.46
C ARG A 52 8.61 5.22 10.75
N ASP A 53 7.58 4.84 11.50
CA ASP A 53 6.32 4.38 10.93
C ASP A 53 5.57 5.51 10.22
N TYR A 54 5.59 6.74 10.76
CA TYR A 54 5.03 7.91 10.09
C TYR A 54 5.81 8.35 8.85
N LEU A 55 7.13 8.12 8.81
CA LEU A 55 7.98 8.48 7.67
C LEU A 55 7.97 7.42 6.56
N ARG A 56 7.69 6.16 6.88
CA ARG A 56 7.58 5.08 5.88
C ARG A 56 6.55 5.40 4.80
N ASP A 57 5.41 5.96 5.20
CA ASP A 57 4.33 6.40 4.31
C ASP A 57 4.84 7.41 3.23
N PRO A 58 5.36 8.60 3.59
CA PRO A 58 5.84 9.57 2.60
C PRO A 58 7.08 9.10 1.84
N PHE A 59 7.98 8.31 2.44
CA PHE A 59 9.10 7.76 1.67
C PHE A 59 8.62 6.79 0.58
N SER A 60 7.63 5.97 0.87
CA SER A 60 7.04 5.04 -0.10
C SER A 60 6.34 5.80 -1.24
N GLU A 61 5.64 6.89 -0.94
CA GLU A 61 5.06 7.79 -1.94
C GLU A 61 6.11 8.54 -2.78
N PHE A 62 7.21 8.99 -2.15
CA PHE A 62 8.33 9.64 -2.83
C PHE A 62 8.95 8.71 -3.87
N PHE A 63 9.32 7.48 -3.47
CA PHE A 63 9.93 6.51 -4.38
C PHE A 63 8.96 6.01 -5.45
N GLY A 64 7.68 5.82 -5.11
CA GLY A 64 6.65 5.46 -6.09
C GLY A 64 6.47 6.54 -7.16
N THR A 65 6.42 7.81 -6.76
CA THR A 65 6.28 8.94 -7.70
C THR A 65 7.56 9.17 -8.51
N PHE A 66 8.73 8.99 -7.89
CA PHE A 66 10.03 9.04 -8.57
C PHE A 66 10.11 8.05 -9.72
N ILE A 67 9.77 6.78 -9.47
CA ILE A 67 9.78 5.73 -10.50
C ILE A 67 8.77 6.05 -11.59
N LEU A 68 7.56 6.46 -11.22
CA LEU A 68 6.51 6.80 -12.18
C LEU A 68 6.99 7.87 -13.17
N ILE A 69 7.56 8.97 -12.67
CA ILE A 69 8.05 10.06 -13.51
C ILE A 69 9.28 9.64 -14.31
N MET A 70 10.21 8.89 -13.71
CA MET A 70 11.40 8.42 -14.40
C MET A 70 11.05 7.59 -15.64
N PHE A 71 10.10 6.66 -15.54
CA PHE A 71 9.67 5.84 -16.68
C PHE A 71 8.73 6.58 -17.63
N GLY A 72 7.77 7.34 -17.10
CA GLY A 72 6.81 8.10 -17.91
C GLY A 72 7.50 9.16 -18.77
N ASP A 73 8.20 10.09 -18.13
CA ASP A 73 8.89 11.19 -18.82
C ASP A 73 10.13 10.68 -19.57
N GLY A 74 10.82 9.66 -19.04
CA GLY A 74 11.95 9.02 -19.75
C GLY A 74 11.52 8.37 -21.07
N GLY A 75 10.37 7.70 -21.08
CA GLY A 75 9.79 7.15 -22.32
C GLY A 75 9.42 8.24 -23.33
N VAL A 76 8.86 9.36 -22.87
CA VAL A 76 8.58 10.52 -23.73
C VAL A 76 9.88 11.11 -24.28
N ALA A 77 10.89 11.30 -23.43
CA ALA A 77 12.19 11.84 -23.82
C ALA A 77 12.85 10.98 -24.90
N GLN A 78 12.83 9.65 -24.76
CA GLN A 78 13.37 8.74 -25.78
C GLN A 78 12.69 8.90 -27.14
N VAL A 79 11.36 8.98 -27.18
CA VAL A 79 10.61 9.12 -28.45
C VAL A 79 10.83 10.49 -29.08
N VAL A 80 10.78 11.56 -28.29
CA VAL A 80 10.92 12.93 -28.78
C VAL A 80 12.35 13.21 -29.25
N LEU A 81 13.36 12.79 -28.48
CA LEU A 81 14.76 13.04 -28.81
C LEU A 81 15.23 12.20 -29.99
N SER A 82 14.69 10.99 -30.18
CA SER A 82 14.94 10.16 -31.36
C SER A 82 14.16 10.60 -32.61
N LYS A 83 13.35 11.67 -32.53
CA LYS A 83 12.45 12.14 -33.61
C LYS A 83 11.55 11.02 -34.14
N TYR A 84 10.96 10.23 -33.23
CA TYR A 84 10.06 9.11 -33.54
C TYR A 84 10.68 7.97 -34.36
N LYS A 85 12.02 7.85 -34.37
CA LYS A 85 12.71 6.73 -35.03
C LYS A 85 12.78 5.49 -34.15
N GLU A 86 13.08 5.67 -32.86
CA GLU A 86 13.29 4.58 -31.90
C GLU A 86 12.08 4.34 -30.98
N GLY A 87 10.95 4.99 -31.28
CA GLY A 87 9.70 4.77 -30.56
C GLY A 87 8.52 5.54 -31.15
N SER A 88 7.32 5.14 -30.73
CA SER A 88 6.05 5.65 -31.23
C SER A 88 5.13 6.04 -30.08
N TYR A 89 3.95 6.58 -30.38
CA TYR A 89 2.95 6.86 -29.35
C TYR A 89 2.60 5.62 -28.51
N GLN A 90 2.69 4.41 -29.09
CA GLN A 90 2.43 3.18 -28.36
C GLN A 90 3.49 2.90 -27.29
N SER A 91 4.77 3.20 -27.56
CA SER A 91 5.83 3.00 -26.58
C SER A 91 5.73 3.98 -25.41
N ILE A 92 5.26 5.22 -25.66
CA ILE A 92 4.94 6.20 -24.60
C ILE A 92 3.84 5.64 -23.69
N SER A 93 2.73 5.14 -24.26
CA SER A 93 1.64 4.57 -23.48
C SER A 93 2.10 3.40 -22.59
N TRP A 94 2.95 2.52 -23.13
CA TRP A 94 3.55 1.43 -22.35
C TRP A 94 4.48 1.93 -21.25
N ALA A 95 5.30 2.95 -21.52
CA ALA A 95 6.20 3.53 -20.52
C ALA A 95 5.43 4.12 -19.33
N TRP A 96 4.33 4.85 -19.58
CA TRP A 96 3.43 5.34 -18.53
C TRP A 96 2.74 4.20 -17.78
N GLY A 97 2.19 3.21 -18.48
CA GLY A 97 1.51 2.06 -17.86
C GLY A 97 2.43 1.26 -16.94
N ILE A 98 3.63 0.95 -17.41
CA ILE A 98 4.65 0.23 -16.63
C ILE A 98 5.16 1.12 -15.49
N GLY A 99 5.39 2.42 -15.74
CA GLY A 99 5.82 3.37 -14.72
C GLY A 99 4.82 3.48 -13.57
N VAL A 100 3.52 3.54 -13.87
CA VAL A 100 2.46 3.53 -12.85
C VAL A 100 2.44 2.20 -12.10
N MET A 101 2.51 1.06 -12.79
CA MET A 101 2.54 -0.27 -12.15
C MET A 101 3.69 -0.40 -11.15
N LEU A 102 4.91 -0.07 -11.58
CA LEU A 102 6.10 -0.11 -10.72
C LEU A 102 6.02 0.92 -9.59
N GLY A 103 5.47 2.10 -9.87
CA GLY A 103 5.22 3.13 -8.88
C GLY A 103 4.28 2.66 -7.77
N VAL A 104 3.16 2.02 -8.13
CA VAL A 104 2.18 1.45 -7.17
C VAL A 104 2.81 0.32 -6.35
N PHE A 105 3.57 -0.58 -6.96
CA PHE A 105 4.24 -1.65 -6.24
C PHE A 105 5.27 -1.13 -5.22
N THR A 106 6.01 -0.08 -5.59
CA THR A 106 6.98 0.55 -4.69
C THR A 106 6.30 1.34 -3.57
N SER A 107 5.13 1.92 -3.86
CA SER A 107 4.34 2.72 -2.92
C SER A 107 3.36 1.90 -2.08
N GLY A 108 3.39 0.57 -2.18
CA GLY A 108 2.43 -0.34 -1.55
C GLY A 108 2.34 -0.22 -0.02
N VAL A 109 3.39 0.27 0.64
CA VAL A 109 3.39 0.50 2.10
C VAL A 109 2.47 1.66 2.48
N SER A 110 2.37 2.69 1.64
CA SER A 110 1.62 3.93 1.90
C SER A 110 0.15 3.91 1.44
N GLY A 111 -0.24 2.89 0.65
CA GLY A 111 -1.53 2.81 -0.02
C GLY A 111 -1.48 3.12 -1.52
N GLY A 112 -0.31 3.46 -2.05
CA GLY A 112 -0.05 3.60 -3.48
C GLY A 112 -0.76 4.76 -4.16
N HIS A 113 -0.78 5.94 -3.52
CA HIS A 113 -1.48 7.08 -4.10
C HIS A 113 -0.71 7.69 -5.26
N ILE A 114 0.62 7.80 -5.16
CA ILE A 114 1.62 8.25 -6.17
C ILE A 114 1.28 9.55 -6.91
N ASN A 115 0.25 10.25 -6.46
CA ASN A 115 -0.37 11.37 -7.12
C ASN A 115 -1.20 12.18 -6.09
N PRO A 116 -1.00 13.50 -6.03
CA PRO A 116 -1.71 14.35 -5.06
C PRO A 116 -3.23 14.40 -5.32
N CYS A 117 -3.69 14.30 -6.57
CA CYS A 117 -5.12 14.21 -6.90
C CYS A 117 -5.75 12.92 -6.39
N VAL A 118 -5.01 11.80 -6.46
CA VAL A 118 -5.49 10.50 -5.93
C VAL A 118 -5.55 10.56 -4.41
N THR A 119 -4.54 11.13 -3.75
CA THR A 119 -4.55 11.36 -2.30
C THR A 119 -5.75 12.23 -1.91
N LEU A 120 -6.02 13.32 -2.64
CA LEU A 120 -7.16 14.21 -2.39
C LEU A 120 -8.49 13.48 -2.55
N THR A 121 -8.63 12.69 -3.61
CA THR A 121 -9.82 11.86 -3.86
C THR A 121 -10.04 10.89 -2.69
N ASN A 122 -8.97 10.27 -2.17
CA ASN A 122 -9.08 9.39 -1.00
C ASN A 122 -9.43 10.14 0.29
N CYS A 123 -8.99 11.40 0.45
CA CYS A 123 -9.42 12.28 1.56
C CYS A 123 -10.93 12.56 1.52
N VAL A 124 -11.48 12.80 0.32
CA VAL A 124 -12.89 13.15 0.13
C VAL A 124 -13.80 11.93 0.25
N PHE A 125 -13.47 10.83 -0.41
CA PHE A 125 -14.37 9.68 -0.55
C PHE A 125 -14.06 8.51 0.40
N ARG A 126 -12.79 8.30 0.77
CA ARG A 126 -12.33 7.13 1.55
C ARG A 126 -11.96 7.45 3.01
N LYS A 127 -12.33 8.63 3.52
CA LYS A 127 -12.03 9.09 4.89
C LYS A 127 -10.53 9.08 5.23
N PHE A 128 -9.66 9.30 4.25
CA PHE A 128 -8.22 9.42 4.50
C PHE A 128 -7.94 10.67 5.37
N PRO A 129 -7.05 10.59 6.37
CA PRO A 129 -6.81 11.70 7.30
C PRO A 129 -6.25 12.93 6.57
N TRP A 130 -7.04 14.01 6.57
CA TRP A 130 -6.68 15.31 5.99
C TRP A 130 -5.36 15.90 6.50
N ARG A 131 -4.93 15.52 7.72
CA ARG A 131 -3.64 15.94 8.29
C ARG A 131 -2.43 15.32 7.58
N LYS A 132 -2.58 14.13 6.95
CA LYS A 132 -1.50 13.47 6.20
C LYS A 132 -1.39 13.97 4.76
N PHE A 133 -2.45 14.58 4.23
CA PHE A 133 -2.50 15.10 2.85
C PHE A 133 -1.30 16.00 2.47
N PRO A 134 -0.95 17.07 3.22
CA PRO A 134 0.16 17.95 2.83
C PRO A 134 1.51 17.23 2.85
N VAL A 135 1.70 16.26 3.74
CA VAL A 135 2.94 15.46 3.82
C VAL A 135 3.07 14.55 2.59
N TYR A 136 1.98 13.92 2.17
CA TYR A 136 1.94 13.11 0.94
C TYR A 136 2.19 13.96 -0.30
N MET A 137 1.54 15.13 -0.40
CA MET A 137 1.73 16.05 -1.53
C MET A 137 3.17 16.54 -1.64
N LEU A 138 3.83 16.88 -0.51
CA LEU A 138 5.24 17.24 -0.50
C LEU A 138 6.14 16.06 -0.92
N ALA A 139 5.88 14.86 -0.40
CA ALA A 139 6.66 13.68 -0.78
C ALA A 139 6.53 13.35 -2.27
N GLN A 140 5.32 13.41 -2.82
CA GLN A 140 5.04 13.15 -4.24
C GLN A 140 5.68 14.22 -5.13
N THR A 141 5.56 15.50 -4.79
CA THR A 141 6.19 16.59 -5.56
C THR A 141 7.71 16.50 -5.55
N LEU A 142 8.34 16.22 -4.40
CA LEU A 142 9.78 15.99 -4.33
C LEU A 142 10.19 14.75 -5.14
N GLY A 143 9.42 13.67 -5.09
CA GLY A 143 9.66 12.46 -5.89
C GLY A 143 9.62 12.74 -7.38
N ALA A 144 8.61 13.48 -7.83
CA ALA A 144 8.47 13.91 -9.21
C ALA A 144 9.63 14.83 -9.66
N MET A 145 10.03 15.80 -8.84
CA MET A 145 11.17 16.68 -9.13
C MET A 145 12.47 15.88 -9.28
N CYS A 146 12.74 14.94 -8.38
CA CYS A 146 13.91 14.08 -8.48
C CYS A 146 13.87 13.19 -9.72
N GLY A 147 12.70 12.62 -10.06
CA GLY A 147 12.52 11.80 -11.26
C GLY A 147 12.80 12.59 -12.54
N ALA A 148 12.20 13.79 -12.65
CA ALA A 148 12.42 14.69 -13.77
C ALA A 148 13.88 15.15 -13.87
N THR A 149 14.54 15.39 -12.73
CA THR A 149 15.97 15.75 -12.69
C THR A 149 16.83 14.64 -13.26
N VAL A 150 16.55 13.37 -12.90
CA VAL A 150 17.28 12.21 -13.45
C VAL A 150 17.06 12.09 -14.96
N VAL A 151 15.82 12.24 -15.44
CA VAL A 151 15.51 12.21 -16.88
C VAL A 151 16.19 13.34 -17.63
N TYR A 152 16.29 14.53 -17.03
CA TYR A 152 16.95 15.68 -17.65
C TYR A 152 18.47 15.48 -17.82
N PHE A 153 19.13 14.84 -16.86
CA PHE A 153 20.57 14.57 -16.92
C PHE A 153 20.96 13.26 -17.61
N GLY A 154 19.99 12.35 -17.82
CA GLY A 154 20.21 11.04 -18.44
C GLY A 154 19.82 11.01 -19.91
#